data_AF-A0A1U9Z967-F1
#
_entry.id   AF-A0A1U9Z967-F1
#
_cell.length_a   1.000
_cell.length_b   1.000
_cell.length_c   1.000
_cell.angle_alpha   90.00
_cell.angle_beta   90.00
_cell.angle_gamma   90.00
#
_symmetry.space_group_name_H-M   'P 1'
#
loop_
_entity.id
_entity.type
_entity.pdbx_description
1 polymer ?
#
loop_
_entity_poly.entity_id
_entity_poly.type
_entity_poly.pdbx_seq_one_letter_code
_entity_poly.pdbx_strand_id
1 'polypeptide(L)'
;MAESSFNIYGTPVYWRETVRTPRLLIFDARLIFFFLLLTLHLRLWTFIALVLACCGFWLIERYGYAFPNALRAIRSLVAGRQRPALPGYRYRSMIDYGFETREVPG
;
A
#
# COMPACT_ATOMS: atom_id res chain seq x y z
N MET A 1 -8.68 -12.16 24.86
CA MET A 1 -8.21 -11.04 24.03
C MET A 1 -6.81 -10.71 24.52
N ALA A 2 -5.80 -11.05 23.73
CA ALA A 2 -4.47 -11.43 24.20
C ALA A 2 -3.66 -10.30 24.84
N GLU A 3 -2.96 -10.65 25.92
CA GLU A 3 -2.02 -9.87 26.74
C GLU A 3 -0.94 -9.09 25.98
N SER A 4 -0.77 -9.31 24.68
CA SER A 4 0.32 -8.81 23.84
C SER A 4 0.19 -7.35 23.35
N SER A 5 -0.84 -6.62 23.75
CA SER A 5 -1.11 -5.24 23.27
C SER A 5 -0.72 -4.13 24.25
N PHE A 6 -0.31 -4.48 25.47
CA PHE A 6 0.13 -3.53 26.49
C PHE A 6 1.66 -3.36 26.45
N ASN A 7 2.14 -2.14 26.70
CA ASN A 7 3.57 -1.90 26.86
C ASN A 7 4.07 -2.30 28.27
N ILE A 8 5.36 -2.10 28.50
CA ILE A 8 6.02 -2.32 29.80
C ILE A 8 5.45 -1.49 30.97
N TYR A 9 4.63 -0.47 30.69
CA TYR A 9 3.96 0.39 31.68
C TYR A 9 2.47 0.07 31.84
N GLY A 10 1.98 -1.03 31.23
CA GLY A 10 0.57 -1.42 31.28
C GLY A 10 -0.36 -0.53 30.46
N THR A 11 0.17 0.36 29.60
CA THR A 11 -0.65 1.20 28.73
C THR A 11 -0.82 0.57 27.35
N PRO A 12 -2.03 0.62 26.76
CA PRO A 12 -2.29 0.09 25.43
C PRO A 12 -1.53 0.88 24.35
N VAL A 13 -0.87 0.15 23.44
CA VAL A 13 -0.06 0.73 22.37
C VAL A 13 -0.91 1.01 21.13
N TYR A 14 -1.62 2.15 21.13
CA TYR A 14 -2.56 2.47 20.05
C TYR A 14 -1.92 2.75 18.69
N TRP A 15 -0.71 3.32 18.65
CA TRP A 15 -0.06 3.70 17.39
C TRP A 15 0.17 2.52 16.47
N ARG A 16 0.42 1.31 17.02
CA ARG A 16 0.61 0.09 16.22
C ARG A 16 -0.65 -0.33 15.48
N GLU A 17 -1.81 -0.12 16.09
CA GLU A 17 -3.10 -0.50 15.52
C GLU A 17 -3.57 0.46 14.42
N THR A 18 -2.97 1.65 14.30
CA THR A 18 -3.31 2.64 13.25
C THR A 18 -2.99 2.16 11.83
N VAL A 19 -2.07 1.21 11.67
CA VAL A 19 -1.65 0.68 10.36
C VAL A 19 -2.64 -0.39 9.85
N ARG A 20 -3.54 -0.87 10.71
CA ARG A 20 -4.47 -1.95 10.36
C ARG A 20 -5.48 -1.47 9.32
N THR A 21 -5.86 -2.36 8.41
CA THR A 21 -6.83 -2.03 7.36
C THR A 21 -8.19 -1.73 8.00
N PRO A 22 -8.83 -0.60 7.67
CA PRO A 22 -10.12 -0.26 8.23
C PRO A 22 -11.19 -1.21 7.68
N ARG A 23 -11.84 -1.95 8.58
CA ARG A 23 -12.91 -2.91 8.25
C ARG A 23 -14.22 -2.46 8.89
N LEU A 24 -15.31 -2.68 8.18
CA LEU A 24 -16.67 -2.52 8.67
C LEU A 24 -17.33 -3.88 8.70
N LEU A 25 -17.41 -4.46 9.89
CA LEU A 25 -17.92 -5.82 10.09
C LEU A 25 -17.14 -6.82 9.20
N ILE A 26 -17.67 -7.15 8.02
CA ILE A 26 -17.14 -8.12 7.07
C ILE A 26 -16.46 -7.43 5.86
N PHE A 27 -16.82 -6.19 5.55
CA PHE A 27 -16.37 -5.48 4.35
C PHE A 27 -15.24 -4.48 4.62
N ASP A 28 -14.42 -4.15 3.61
CA ASP A 28 -13.47 -3.03 3.70
C ASP A 28 -14.26 -1.72 3.84
N ALA A 29 -13.80 -0.82 4.70
CA ALA A 29 -14.48 0.44 4.97
C ALA A 29 -14.69 1.32 3.74
N ARG A 30 -13.82 1.18 2.73
CA ARG A 30 -13.90 1.91 1.47
C ARG A 30 -15.11 1.55 0.61
N LEU A 31 -15.73 0.38 0.84
CA LEU A 31 -16.94 -0.03 0.13
C LEU A 31 -18.17 0.80 0.54
N ILE A 32 -18.16 1.49 1.69
CA ILE A 32 -19.25 2.41 2.11
C ILE A 32 -19.60 3.37 0.98
N PHE A 33 -18.61 3.93 0.30
CA PHE A 33 -18.84 4.91 -0.75
C PHE A 33 -19.76 4.36 -1.85
N PHE A 34 -19.56 3.11 -2.26
CA PHE A 34 -20.39 2.47 -3.29
C PHE A 34 -21.77 2.11 -2.76
N PHE A 35 -21.88 1.67 -1.50
CA PHE A 35 -23.18 1.42 -0.87
C PHE A 35 -24.00 2.72 -0.75
N LEU A 36 -23.37 3.82 -0.34
CA LEU A 36 -24.00 5.14 -0.31
C LEU A 36 -24.43 5.60 -1.70
N LEU A 37 -23.55 5.44 -2.70
CA LEU A 37 -23.86 5.81 -4.08
C LEU A 37 -25.07 5.04 -4.61
N LEU A 38 -25.15 3.74 -4.37
CA LEU A 38 -26.31 2.92 -4.74
C LEU A 38 -27.57 3.36 -4.00
N THR A 39 -27.46 3.63 -2.69
CA THR A 39 -28.59 4.04 -1.84
C THR A 39 -29.17 5.38 -2.27
N LEU A 40 -28.32 6.36 -2.60
CA LEU A 40 -28.73 7.69 -3.07
C LEU A 40 -29.16 7.69 -4.54
N HIS A 41 -28.66 6.76 -5.35
CA HIS A 41 -28.92 6.70 -6.78
C HIS A 41 -29.14 5.25 -7.21
N LEU A 42 -30.36 4.75 -7.01
CA LEU A 42 -30.79 3.40 -7.40
C LEU A 42 -30.94 3.27 -8.92
N ARG A 43 -29.82 3.09 -9.64
CA ARG A 43 -29.78 2.76 -11.06
C ARG A 43 -28.97 1.48 -11.28
N LEU A 44 -29.23 0.78 -12.38
CA LEU A 44 -28.48 -0.43 -12.73
C LEU A 44 -26.96 -0.19 -12.80
N TRP A 45 -26.53 0.99 -13.26
CA TRP A 45 -25.11 1.29 -13.35
C TRP A 45 -24.43 1.42 -11.98
N THR A 46 -25.09 1.98 -10.96
CA THR A 46 -24.52 2.07 -9.59
C THR A 46 -24.47 0.71 -8.93
N PHE A 47 -25.44 -0.16 -9.23
CA PHE A 47 -25.40 -1.55 -8.80
C PHE A 47 -24.20 -2.30 -9.43
N ILE A 48 -23.99 -2.16 -10.73
CA ILE A 48 -22.82 -2.74 -11.41
C ILE A 48 -21.51 -2.20 -10.82
N ALA A 49 -21.44 -0.88 -10.54
CA ALA A 49 -20.27 -0.27 -9.92
C ALA A 49 -19.98 -0.86 -8.52
N LEU A 50 -21.02 -1.06 -7.69
CA LEU A 50 -20.89 -1.71 -6.39
C LEU A 50 -20.38 -3.15 -6.53
N VAL A 51 -20.95 -3.94 -7.44
CA VAL A 51 -20.54 -5.33 -7.68
C VAL A 51 -19.08 -5.40 -8.13
N LEU A 52 -18.67 -4.53 -9.06
CA LEU A 52 -17.28 -4.45 -9.51
C LEU A 52 -16.33 -4.09 -8.36
N ALA A 53 -16.70 -3.12 -7.52
CA ALA A 53 -15.91 -2.76 -6.34
C ALA A 53 -15.78 -3.95 -5.39
N CYS A 54 -16.89 -4.60 -5.02
CA CYS A 54 -16.88 -5.77 -4.16
C CYS A 54 -16.00 -6.89 -4.72
N CYS A 55 -16.13 -7.23 -6.01
CA CYS A 55 -15.27 -8.22 -6.67
C CYS A 55 -13.79 -7.81 -6.64
N GLY A 56 -13.47 -6.55 -6.90
CA GLY A 56 -12.10 -6.05 -6.86
C GLY A 56 -11.47 -6.18 -5.47
N PHE A 57 -12.18 -5.74 -4.43
CA PHE A 57 -11.73 -5.88 -3.05
C PHE A 57 -11.63 -7.34 -2.61
N TRP A 58 -12.59 -8.19 -3.00
CA TRP A 58 -12.55 -9.62 -2.71
C TRP A 58 -11.36 -10.32 -3.35
N LEU A 59 -11.05 -10.01 -4.61
CA LEU A 59 -9.85 -10.54 -5.28
C LEU A 59 -8.57 -10.12 -4.56
N ILE A 60 -8.46 -8.84 -4.20
CA ILE A 60 -7.30 -8.31 -3.47
C ILE A 60 -7.14 -9.01 -2.11
N GLU A 61 -8.23 -9.17 -1.36
CA GLU A 61 -8.23 -9.83 -0.06
C GLU A 61 -7.89 -11.32 -0.19
N ARG A 62 -8.32 -11.98 -1.26
CA ARG A 62 -7.94 -13.38 -1.56
C ARG A 62 -6.44 -13.56 -1.77
N TYR A 63 -5.74 -12.55 -2.28
CA TYR A 63 -4.27 -12.54 -2.37
C TYR A 63 -3.57 -12.14 -1.06
N GLY A 64 -4.32 -11.78 -0.01
CA GLY A 64 -3.77 -11.31 1.26
C GLY A 64 -3.18 -9.90 1.19
N TYR A 65 -3.46 -9.15 0.13
CA TYR A 65 -2.97 -7.78 -0.01
C TYR A 65 -3.92 -6.80 0.70
N ALA A 66 -3.33 -5.80 1.37
CA ALA A 66 -4.07 -4.59 1.68
C ALA A 66 -4.27 -3.77 0.40
N PHE A 67 -5.39 -3.06 0.27
CA PHE A 67 -5.67 -2.16 -0.86
C PHE A 67 -4.49 -1.25 -1.30
N PRO A 68 -3.78 -0.53 -0.40
CA PRO A 68 -2.63 0.29 -0.81
C PRO A 68 -1.47 -0.55 -1.38
N ASN A 69 -1.30 -1.79 -0.93
CA ASN A 69 -0.28 -2.69 -1.46
C ASN A 69 -0.68 -3.20 -2.85
N ALA A 70 -1.96 -3.51 -3.07
CA ALA A 70 -2.47 -3.87 -4.39
C ALA A 70 -2.29 -2.72 -5.40
N LEU A 71 -2.61 -1.48 -5.02
CA LEU A 71 -2.34 -0.31 -5.85
C LEU A 71 -0.85 -0.13 -6.13
N ARG A 72 0.01 -0.36 -5.13
CA ARG A 72 1.47 -0.29 -5.32
C ARG A 72 1.95 -1.37 -6.29
N ALA A 73 1.40 -2.59 -6.22
CA ALA A 73 1.70 -3.67 -7.14
C ALA A 73 1.25 -3.33 -8.57
N ILE A 74 0.02 -2.85 -8.75
CA ILE A 74 -0.52 -2.40 -10.04
C ILE A 74 0.35 -1.27 -10.61
N ARG A 75 0.69 -0.26 -9.80
CA ARG A 75 1.59 0.82 -10.22
C ARG A 75 2.95 0.29 -10.65
N SER A 76 3.49 -0.68 -9.92
CA SER A 76 4.78 -1.30 -10.24
C SER A 76 4.72 -2.13 -11.53
N LEU A 77 3.56 -2.72 -11.84
CA LEU A 77 3.30 -3.45 -13.07
C LEU A 77 3.24 -2.47 -14.25
N VAL A 78 2.50 -1.37 -14.13
CA VAL A 78 2.38 -0.32 -15.16
C VAL A 78 3.71 0.39 -15.42
N ALA A 79 4.50 0.65 -14.37
CA ALA A 79 5.83 1.27 -14.50
C ALA A 79 6.86 0.41 -15.25
N GLY A 80 6.61 -0.91 -15.38
CA GLY A 80 7.48 -1.83 -16.10
C GLY A 80 8.72 -2.29 -15.32
N ARG A 81 9.64 -2.92 -16.07
CA ARG A 81 10.86 -3.58 -15.54
C ARG A 81 11.95 -2.58 -15.12
N GLN A 82 12.06 -1.46 -15.86
CA GLN A 82 13.07 -0.42 -15.64
C GLN A 82 12.58 0.52 -14.53
N ARG A 83 13.26 0.50 -13.38
CA ARG A 83 12.92 1.33 -12.20
C ARG A 83 14.16 2.06 -11.71
N PRO A 84 14.65 3.06 -12.45
CA PRO A 84 15.84 3.79 -12.04
C PRO A 84 15.55 4.60 -10.77
N ALA A 85 16.48 4.60 -9.81
CA ALA A 85 16.34 5.36 -8.56
C ALA A 85 16.34 6.87 -8.78
N LEU A 86 16.98 7.32 -9.86
CA LEU A 86 17.06 8.70 -10.29
C LEU A 86 16.53 8.81 -11.72
N PRO A 87 15.74 9.84 -12.06
CA PRO A 87 15.40 10.11 -13.45
C PRO A 87 16.68 10.43 -14.25
N GLY A 88 16.65 10.17 -15.57
CA GLY A 88 17.83 10.23 -16.45
C GLY A 88 18.66 11.51 -16.35
N TYR A 89 18.02 12.65 -16.11
CA TYR A 89 18.70 13.94 -15.98
C TYR A 89 19.44 14.16 -14.66
N ARG A 90 19.21 13.30 -13.65
CA ARG A 90 19.76 13.42 -12.29
C ARG A 90 20.87 12.40 -12.03
N TYR A 91 21.29 11.65 -13.04
CA TYR A 91 22.51 10.85 -12.95
C TYR A 91 23.71 11.78 -12.78
N ARG A 92 24.36 11.70 -11.61
CA ARG A 92 25.63 12.37 -11.34
C ARG A 92 26.75 11.46 -11.81
N SER A 93 27.77 12.01 -12.47
CA SER A 93 28.98 11.24 -12.79
C SER A 93 29.58 10.70 -11.49
N MET A 94 30.01 9.43 -11.51
CA MET A 94 30.74 8.85 -10.40
C MET A 94 32.03 9.65 -10.22
N ILE A 95 32.17 10.30 -9.07
CA ILE A 95 33.41 10.98 -8.67
C ILE A 95 34.15 10.00 -7.79
N ASP A 96 35.32 9.57 -8.25
CA ASP A 96 36.25 8.82 -7.42
C ASP A 96 36.97 9.79 -6.49
N TYR A 97 36.74 9.63 -5.19
CA TYR A 97 37.47 10.37 -4.17
C TYR A 97 38.71 9.55 -3.81
N GLY A 98 39.66 9.47 -4.74
CA GLY A 98 40.87 8.63 -4.68
C GLY A 98 41.89 9.01 -3.60
N PHE A 99 41.45 9.54 -2.45
CA PHE A 99 42.34 9.88 -1.32
C PHE A 99 42.60 8.69 -0.39
N GLU A 100 41.83 7.59 -0.52
CA GLU A 100 41.93 6.41 0.35
C GLU A 100 42.81 5.28 -0.22
N THR A 101 43.09 5.28 -1.52
CA THR A 101 44.04 4.35 -2.13
C THR A 101 45.46 4.81 -1.82
N ARG A 102 46.05 4.25 -0.76
CA ARG A 102 47.52 4.31 -0.60
C ARG A 102 48.14 3.68 -1.84
N GLU A 103 48.95 4.45 -2.56
CA GLU A 103 49.80 3.92 -3.62
C GLU A 103 50.63 2.79 -3.00
N VAL A 104 50.45 1.57 -3.51
CA VAL A 104 51.32 0.44 -3.14
C VAL A 104 52.60 0.64 -3.94
N PRO A 105 53.76 0.94 -3.31
CA PRO A 105 55.00 1.07 -4.05
C PRO A 105 55.39 -0.32 -4.58
N GLY A 106 55.57 -0.40 -5.89
CA GLY A 106 56.14 -1.56 -6.60
C GLY A 106 57.65 -1.61 -6.50
#